data_AF-A0A6P0WYN8-F1
#
_entry.id   AF-A0A6P0WYN8-F1
#
_cell.length_a   1.000
_cell.length_b   1.000
_cell.length_c   1.000
_cell.angle_alpha   90.00
_cell.angle_beta   90.00
_cell.angle_gamma   90.00
#
_symmetry.space_group_name_H-M   'P 1'
#
loop_
_entity.id
_entity.type
_entity.pdbx_description
1 polymer ?
#
loop_
_entity_poly.entity_id
_entity_poly.type
_entity_poly.pdbx_seq_one_letter_code
_entity_poly.pdbx_strand_id
1 'polypeptide(L)' 'MPNISAGEPTWIVDKSEVLSRINEGKLSSKLESLAQETGDEVRMVTIRRLDYGETAASFAQALFTK' A
#
# COMPACT_ATOMS: atom_id res chain seq x y z
N MET A 1 -0.70 12.93 -0.31
CA MET A 1 -0.50 11.49 -0.62
C MET A 1 0.28 10.83 0.52
N PRO A 2 0.01 9.56 0.87
CA PRO A 2 0.81 8.83 1.87
C PRO A 2 2.26 8.68 1.38
N ASN A 3 3.22 8.62 2.31
CA ASN A 3 4.62 8.37 1.98
C ASN A 3 4.88 6.86 1.99
N ILE A 4 5.30 6.30 0.86
CA ILE A 4 5.45 4.85 0.66
C ILE A 4 6.83 4.57 0.05
N SER A 5 7.88 4.92 0.80
CA SER A 5 9.28 4.80 0.36
C SER A 5 9.81 3.38 0.57
N ALA A 6 10.55 2.86 -0.42
CA ALA A 6 11.24 1.56 -0.32
C ALA A 6 12.08 1.46 0.97
N GLY A 7 12.08 0.29 1.63
CA GLY A 7 12.77 0.06 2.91
C GLY A 7 12.02 0.51 4.17
N GLU A 8 10.93 1.29 4.06
CA GLU A 8 10.07 1.59 5.21
C GLU A 8 9.18 0.40 5.59
N PRO A 9 8.98 0.09 6.89
CA PRO A 9 8.16 -1.05 7.35
C PRO A 9 6.65 -0.81 7.22
N THR A 10 6.23 0.15 6.41
CA THR A 10 4.82 0.47 6.16
C THR A 10 4.33 -0.29 4.94
N TRP A 11 3.67 -1.42 5.19
CA TRP A 11 3.15 -2.32 4.15
C TRP A 11 1.74 -1.95 3.67
N ILE A 12 0.93 -1.34 4.53
CA ILE A 12 -0.48 -1.04 4.26
C ILE A 12 -0.79 0.40 4.67
N VAL A 13 -1.51 1.10 3.79
CA VAL A 13 -2.09 2.42 4.05
C VAL A 13 -3.60 2.34 3.84
N ASP A 14 -4.37 2.18 4.92
CA ASP A 14 -5.83 2.14 4.84
C ASP A 14 -6.46 3.53 4.97
N LYS A 15 -6.57 4.30 3.86
CA LYS A 15 -7.20 5.62 3.91
C LYS A 15 -8.73 5.57 3.89
N SER A 16 -9.30 4.45 3.48
CA SER A 16 -10.75 4.29 3.45
C SER A 16 -11.33 3.75 4.74
N GLU A 17 -10.49 3.32 5.68
CA GLU A 17 -10.89 2.73 6.97
C GLU A 17 -11.82 1.53 6.76
N VAL A 18 -11.45 0.66 5.82
CA VAL A 18 -12.25 -0.51 5.41
C VAL A 18 -11.64 -1.83 5.89
N LEU A 19 -10.40 -1.82 6.34
CA LEU A 19 -9.73 -2.98 6.89
C LEU A 19 -9.90 -2.98 8.42
N SER A 20 -10.10 -4.17 8.96
CA SER A 20 -10.00 -4.34 10.41
C SER A 20 -8.53 -4.40 10.81
N ARG A 21 -8.21 -3.95 12.02
CA ARG A 21 -6.85 -4.05 12.61
C ARG A 21 -6.26 -5.47 12.53
N ILE A 22 -7.10 -6.50 12.69
CA ILE A 22 -6.67 -7.90 12.60
C ILE A 22 -6.25 -8.25 11.16
N ASN A 23 -6.99 -7.79 10.16
CA ASN A 23 -6.66 -8.04 8.76
C ASN A 23 -5.45 -7.23 8.32
N GLU A 24 -5.31 -5.98 8.78
CA GLU A 24 -4.09 -5.20 8.57
C GLU A 24 -2.85 -5.93 9.11
N GLY A 25 -2.89 -6.41 10.35
CA GLY A 25 -1.78 -7.16 10.92
C GLY A 25 -1.41 -8.41 10.12
N LYS A 26 -2.42 -9.22 9.73
CA LYS A 26 -2.20 -10.42 8.90
C LYS A 26 -1.62 -10.11 7.53
N LEU A 27 -2.10 -9.06 6.88
CA LEU A 27 -1.63 -8.65 5.56
C LEU A 27 -0.21 -8.08 5.65
N SER A 28 0.09 -7.25 6.64
CA SER A 28 1.43 -6.71 6.87
C SER A 28 2.46 -7.82 7.06
N SER A 29 2.18 -8.82 7.91
CA SER A 29 3.10 -9.96 8.08
C SER A 29 3.30 -10.77 6.80
N LYS A 30 2.26 -10.93 5.97
CA LYS A 30 2.38 -11.63 4.68
C LYS A 30 3.22 -10.85 3.67
N LEU A 31 3.03 -9.53 3.59
CA LEU A 31 3.79 -8.67 2.69
C LEU A 31 5.25 -8.56 3.12
N GLU A 32 5.51 -8.50 4.43
CA GLU A 32 6.86 -8.56 4.99
C GLU A 32 7.56 -9.90 4.65
N SER A 33 6.85 -11.02 4.82
CA SER A 33 7.40 -12.34 4.48
C SER A 33 7.71 -12.45 2.99
N LEU A 34 6.82 -11.95 2.12
CA LEU A 34 7.05 -11.90 0.67
C LEU A 34 8.31 -11.10 0.33
N ALA A 35 8.49 -9.93 0.94
CA ALA A 35 9.68 -9.11 0.73
C ALA A 35 10.96 -9.80 1.20
N GLN A 36 10.92 -10.53 2.31
CA GLN A 36 12.06 -11.31 2.81
C GLN A 36 12.38 -12.51 1.92
N GLU A 37 11.37 -13.16 1.35
CA GLU A 37 11.52 -14.36 0.53
C GLU A 37 11.97 -14.05 -0.91
N THR A 38 11.45 -12.98 -1.52
CA THR A 38 11.69 -12.67 -2.94
C THR A 38 12.52 -11.42 -3.18
N GLY A 39 12.63 -10.54 -2.18
CA GLY A 39 13.17 -9.19 -2.34
C GLY A 39 12.17 -8.20 -2.93
N ASP A 40 10.95 -8.63 -3.27
CA ASP A 40 9.92 -7.75 -3.85
C ASP A 40 9.08 -7.09 -2.76
N GLU A 41 9.21 -5.77 -2.63
CA GLU A 41 8.38 -5.00 -1.69
C GLU A 41 7.03 -4.64 -2.30
N VAL A 42 5.96 -5.29 -1.83
CA VAL A 42 4.58 -4.98 -2.23
C VAL A 42 3.90 -4.13 -1.16
N ARG A 43 3.39 -2.96 -1.55
CA ARG A 43 2.63 -2.04 -0.68
C ARG A 43 1.17 -1.97 -1.13
N MET A 44 0.26 -1.96 -0.16
CA MET A 44 -1.18 -1.88 -0.42
C MET A 44 -1.76 -0.56 0.08
N VAL A 45 -2.57 0.09 -0.75
CA VAL A 45 -3.24 1.35 -0.41
C VAL A 45 -4.73 1.19 -0.70
N THR A 46 -5.56 1.55 0.27
CA THR A 46 -7.01 1.70 0.05
C THR A 46 -7.36 3.19 0.05
N ILE A 47 -8.34 3.56 -0.77
CA ILE A 47 -8.82 4.94 -0.90
C ILE A 47 -10.33 4.93 -1.12
N ARG A 48 -11.02 5.98 -0.64
CA ARG A 48 -12.48 6.10 -0.79
C ARG A 48 -12.91 6.45 -2.22
N ARG A 49 -12.10 7.25 -2.90
CA ARG A 49 -12.32 7.73 -4.27
C ARG A 49 -11.00 8.13 -4.90
N LEU A 50 -10.95 8.02 -6.23
CA LEU A 50 -9.95 8.67 -7.06
C LEU A 50 -10.45 10.06 -7.44
N ASP A 51 -9.53 10.97 -7.77
CA ASP A 51 -9.92 12.26 -8.31
C ASP A 51 -10.49 12.11 -9.73
N TYR A 52 -11.30 13.09 -10.17
CA TYR A 52 -11.95 13.00 -11.48
C TYR A 52 -10.91 12.96 -12.61
N GLY A 53 -11.00 11.95 -13.48
CA GLY A 53 -10.02 11.70 -14.54
C GLY A 53 -8.80 10.90 -14.11
N GLU A 54 -8.67 10.53 -12.83
CA GLU A 54 -7.61 9.66 -12.33
C GLU A 54 -8.02 8.19 -12.39
N THR A 55 -7.06 7.32 -12.72
CA THR A 55 -7.20 5.86 -12.68
C THR A 55 -6.37 5.28 -11.54
N ALA A 56 -6.70 4.06 -11.11
CA ALA A 56 -5.89 3.36 -10.11
C ALA A 56 -4.42 3.22 -10.55
N ALA A 57 -4.17 3.02 -11.85
CA ALA A 57 -2.83 2.92 -12.41
C ALA A 57 -2.07 4.25 -12.33
N SER A 58 -2.68 5.35 -12.78
CA SER A 58 -2.05 6.68 -12.72
C SER A 58 -1.78 7.12 -11.28
N PHE A 59 -2.71 6.82 -10.37
CA PHE A 59 -2.54 7.06 -8.94
C PHE A 59 -1.38 6.26 -8.36
N ALA A 60 -1.33 4.95 -8.63
CA ALA A 60 -0.25 4.08 -8.17
C ALA A 60 1.12 4.55 -8.69
N GLN A 61 1.21 4.91 -9.98
CA GLN A 61 2.43 5.46 -10.57
C GLN A 61 2.88 6.74 -9.83
N ALA A 62 1.94 7.65 -9.54
CA ALA A 62 2.22 8.89 -8.81
C ALA A 62 2.69 8.64 -7.36
N LEU A 63 2.23 7.56 -6.72
CA LEU A 63 2.67 7.18 -5.38
C LEU A 63 4.13 6.71 -5.34
N PHE A 64 4.59 5.98 -6.36
CA PHE A 64 5.92 5.37 -6.39
C PHE A 64 6.99 6.20 -7.12
N THR A 65 6.61 7.26 -7.83
CA THR A 65 7.56 8.14 -8.56
C THR A 65 8.06 9.30 -7.68
N LYS A 66 7.74 9.29 -6.38
CA LYS A 66 8.03 10.37 -5.45
C LYS A 66 9.26 10.09 -4.60
#